data_AF-A0A6G1GAI2-F1
#
_entry.id   AF-A0A6G1GAI2-F1
#
_cell.length_a   1.000
_cell.length_b   1.000
_cell.length_c   1.000
_cell.angle_alpha   90.00
_cell.angle_beta   90.00
_cell.angle_gamma   90.00
#
_symmetry.space_group_name_H-M   'P 1'
#
loop_
_entity.id
_entity.type
_entity.pdbx_description
1 polymer ?
#
loop_
_entity_poly.entity_id
_entity_poly.type
_entity_poly.pdbx_seq_one_letter_code
_entity_poly.pdbx_strand_id
1 'polypeptide(L)'
;MILLQANGTYDAKVQKAGLDYTTAIKACMNNGDAPYIAVFEDDVIFSNGWVARTVELLSDLEAQNEHWSDMRLFTPERSMGWSPTTVKLATFLSIAPAILAAVLIPRIRILRKAIDPRTVRWVVPIVVPLTVWFILEAGKYSIFPPSPGLHQQRWGCCTQAIVFSRKTLSEMVPCLDLTVLDRPYDLAIRDCAFSLNLHRWIAQPSLVQHLGFKSLINPNRSSADAVWSVSFEDMDGHAVLQQQKRLVQQIYGSSGILS
;
A
#
# COMPACT_ATOMS: atom_id res chain seq x y z
N MET A 1 -13.97 11.46 -23.32
CA MET A 1 -12.50 11.37 -23.27
C MET A 1 -11.94 12.69 -23.78
N ILE A 2 -11.53 13.58 -22.87
CA ILE A 2 -11.03 14.91 -23.27
C ILE A 2 -9.54 14.74 -23.60
N LEU A 3 -9.21 14.80 -24.88
CA LEU A 3 -7.85 14.77 -25.40
C LEU A 3 -7.14 16.10 -25.12
N LEU A 4 -6.80 16.38 -23.86
CA LEU A 4 -5.80 17.40 -23.53
C LEU A 4 -4.41 16.85 -23.93
N GLN A 5 -3.75 17.56 -24.83
CA GLN A 5 -2.53 17.12 -25.52
C GLN A 5 -1.39 16.70 -24.58
N ALA A 6 -0.63 15.67 -25.01
CA ALA A 6 0.57 15.17 -24.34
C ALA A 6 1.72 16.20 -24.20
N ASN A 7 1.62 17.36 -24.86
CA ASN A 7 2.60 18.46 -24.87
C ASN A 7 2.36 19.53 -23.79
N GLY A 8 1.43 19.32 -22.85
CA GLY A 8 1.19 20.26 -21.74
C GLY A 8 2.30 20.30 -20.69
N THR A 9 2.32 21.36 -19.88
CA THR A 9 3.16 21.48 -18.68
C THR A 9 2.88 20.35 -17.69
N TYR A 10 3.80 20.10 -16.74
CA TYR A 10 3.59 19.11 -15.68
C TYR A 10 2.25 19.32 -14.95
N ASP A 11 1.96 20.56 -14.57
CA ASP A 11 0.72 20.91 -13.85
C ASP A 11 -0.53 20.62 -14.71
N ALA A 12 -0.49 20.92 -16.01
CA ALA A 12 -1.60 20.61 -16.91
C ALA A 12 -1.83 19.09 -17.05
N LYS A 13 -0.76 18.29 -17.02
CA LYS A 13 -0.87 16.82 -17.04
C LYS A 13 -1.44 16.27 -15.75
N VAL A 14 -1.03 16.80 -14.60
CA VAL A 14 -1.57 16.44 -13.28
C VAL A 14 -3.06 16.76 -13.22
N GLN A 15 -3.44 17.97 -13.62
CA GLN A 15 -4.83 18.41 -13.64
C GLN A 15 -5.68 17.56 -14.59
N LYS A 16 -5.19 17.29 -15.80
CA LYS A 16 -5.85 16.39 -16.76
C LYS A 16 -6.09 15.01 -16.15
N ALA A 17 -5.06 14.41 -15.55
CA ALA A 17 -5.17 13.08 -14.95
C ALA A 17 -6.26 13.06 -13.85
N GLY A 18 -6.30 14.08 -13.00
CA GLY A 18 -7.35 14.22 -11.99
C GLY A 18 -8.75 14.39 -12.58
N LEU A 19 -8.89 15.19 -13.63
CA LEU A 19 -10.17 15.38 -14.34
C LEU A 19 -10.64 14.11 -15.05
N ASP A 20 -9.74 13.37 -15.70
CA ASP A 20 -10.06 12.09 -16.35
C ASP A 20 -10.55 11.07 -15.31
N TYR A 21 -9.88 11.03 -14.16
CA TYR A 21 -10.21 10.14 -13.07
C TYR A 21 -11.59 10.43 -12.46
N THR A 22 -11.89 11.70 -12.12
CA THR A 22 -13.20 12.08 -11.59
C THR A 22 -14.30 11.92 -12.63
N THR A 23 -14.02 12.18 -13.91
CA THR A 23 -14.95 11.96 -15.01
C THR A 23 -15.32 10.48 -15.14
N ALA A 24 -14.35 9.57 -15.04
CA ALA A 24 -14.61 8.13 -15.09
C ALA A 24 -15.52 7.68 -13.93
N ILE A 25 -15.23 8.13 -12.70
CA ILE A 25 -16.06 7.85 -11.52
C ILE A 25 -17.50 8.34 -11.74
N LYS A 26 -17.67 9.60 -12.15
CA LYS A 26 -19.01 10.18 -12.39
C LYS A 26 -19.77 9.42 -13.47
N ALA A 27 -19.09 9.02 -14.54
CA ALA A 27 -19.71 8.23 -15.61
C ALA A 27 -20.22 6.88 -15.07
N CYS A 28 -19.46 6.19 -14.24
CA CYS A 28 -19.92 4.95 -13.59
C CYS A 28 -21.07 5.21 -12.59
N MET A 29 -21.03 6.32 -11.86
CA MET A 29 -22.11 6.70 -10.94
C MET A 29 -23.43 6.96 -11.67
N ASN A 30 -23.37 7.65 -12.81
CA ASN A 30 -24.56 8.07 -13.55
C ASN A 30 -25.18 6.97 -14.43
N ASN A 31 -24.41 5.96 -14.85
CA ASN A 31 -24.85 4.97 -15.83
C ASN A 31 -25.05 3.55 -15.27
N GLY A 32 -25.05 3.37 -13.95
CA GLY A 32 -25.30 2.06 -13.36
C GLY A 32 -25.55 2.10 -11.86
N ASP A 33 -26.00 0.97 -11.34
CA ASP A 33 -26.45 0.81 -9.94
C ASP A 33 -25.53 -0.09 -9.10
N ALA A 34 -24.35 -0.44 -9.62
CA ALA A 34 -23.39 -1.29 -8.93
C ALA A 34 -22.97 -0.65 -7.59
N PRO A 35 -22.97 -1.39 -6.46
CA PRO A 35 -22.65 -0.83 -5.14
C PRO A 35 -21.18 -0.40 -5.01
N TYR A 36 -20.32 -0.89 -5.89
CA TYR A 36 -18.90 -0.57 -5.93
C TYR A 36 -18.48 -0.11 -7.31
N ILE A 37 -17.51 0.80 -7.36
CA ILE A 37 -16.93 1.31 -8.60
C ILE A 37 -15.44 1.00 -8.59
N ALA A 38 -15.01 0.10 -9.46
CA ALA A 38 -13.59 -0.20 -9.64
C ALA A 38 -13.00 0.68 -10.75
N VAL A 39 -11.85 1.28 -10.48
CA VAL A 39 -11.08 2.11 -11.41
C VAL A 39 -9.68 1.52 -11.51
N PHE A 40 -9.18 1.41 -12.75
CA PHE A 40 -7.87 0.83 -13.06
C PHE A 40 -7.11 1.77 -13.99
N GLU A 41 -5.80 1.86 -13.79
CA GLU A 41 -4.87 2.42 -14.79
C GLU A 41 -4.71 1.44 -15.97
N ASP A 42 -4.21 1.94 -17.10
CA ASP A 42 -4.12 1.18 -18.35
C ASP A 42 -2.93 0.21 -18.40
N ASP A 43 -1.97 0.33 -17.49
CA ASP A 43 -0.73 -0.45 -17.41
C ASP A 43 -0.68 -1.35 -16.18
N VAL A 44 -1.78 -2.05 -15.91
CA VAL A 44 -1.87 -3.02 -14.81
C VAL A 44 -2.05 -4.45 -15.29
N ILE A 45 -1.53 -5.41 -14.53
CA ILE A 45 -1.76 -6.84 -14.69
C ILE A 45 -2.47 -7.39 -13.46
N PHE A 46 -3.46 -8.25 -13.68
CA PHE A 46 -4.30 -8.81 -12.62
C PHE A 46 -3.82 -10.19 -12.22
N SER A 47 -3.90 -10.49 -10.93
CA SER A 47 -3.73 -11.86 -10.42
C SER A 47 -4.90 -12.75 -10.83
N ASN A 48 -4.65 -14.06 -10.90
CA ASN A 48 -5.73 -15.02 -11.08
C ASN A 48 -6.74 -14.91 -9.92
N GLY A 49 -8.03 -15.00 -10.22
CA GLY A 49 -9.08 -14.91 -9.19
C GLY A 49 -9.24 -13.55 -8.50
N TRP A 50 -8.60 -12.48 -9.00
CA TRP A 50 -8.65 -11.15 -8.39
C TRP A 50 -10.08 -10.65 -8.13
N VAL A 51 -11.04 -10.95 -9.02
CA VAL A 51 -12.46 -10.55 -8.86
C VAL A 51 -13.07 -11.24 -7.65
N ALA A 52 -12.95 -12.57 -7.57
CA ALA A 52 -13.53 -13.35 -6.49
C ALA A 52 -12.96 -12.92 -5.13
N ARG A 53 -11.66 -12.65 -5.09
CA ARG A 53 -10.97 -12.16 -3.88
C ARG A 53 -11.35 -10.73 -3.54
N THR A 54 -11.49 -9.85 -4.53
CA THR A 54 -12.02 -8.49 -4.33
C THR A 54 -13.42 -8.54 -3.72
N VAL A 55 -14.31 -9.39 -4.24
CA VAL A 55 -15.68 -9.54 -3.72
C VAL A 55 -15.69 -10.10 -2.29
N GLU A 56 -14.86 -11.08 -1.99
CA GLU A 56 -14.67 -11.60 -0.62
C GLU A 56 -14.27 -10.47 0.35
N LEU A 57 -13.24 -9.68 0.00
CA LEU A 57 -12.77 -8.59 0.84
C LEU A 57 -13.83 -7.48 0.98
N LEU A 58 -14.58 -7.16 -0.08
CA LEU A 58 -15.69 -6.21 0.01
C LEU A 58 -16.79 -6.72 0.96
N SER A 59 -17.09 -8.02 0.93
CA SER A 59 -18.02 -8.63 1.87
C SER A 59 -17.55 -8.50 3.32
N ASP A 60 -16.25 -8.65 3.57
CA ASP A 60 -15.67 -8.44 4.90
C ASP A 60 -15.79 -6.99 5.38
N LEU A 61 -15.64 -6.01 4.49
CA LEU A 61 -15.84 -4.58 4.80
C LEU A 61 -17.30 -4.26 5.13
N GLU A 62 -18.24 -4.79 4.36
CA GLU A 62 -19.68 -4.61 4.63
C GLU A 62 -20.09 -5.25 5.96
N ALA A 63 -19.58 -6.46 6.25
CA ALA A 63 -19.87 -7.15 7.50
C ALA A 63 -19.39 -6.38 8.75
N GLN A 64 -18.31 -5.60 8.61
CA GLN A 64 -17.80 -4.74 9.68
C GLN A 64 -18.55 -3.40 9.78
N ASN A 65 -19.48 -3.11 8.86
CA ASN A 65 -20.23 -1.85 8.77
C ASN A 65 -19.31 -0.61 8.82
N GLU A 66 -18.16 -0.71 8.14
CA GLU A 66 -17.14 0.32 8.14
C GLU A 66 -17.58 1.55 7.33
N HIS A 67 -17.18 2.74 7.78
CA HIS A 67 -17.36 3.98 7.03
C HIS A 67 -16.12 4.25 6.19
N TRP A 68 -16.11 3.78 4.93
CA TRP A 68 -14.90 3.74 4.10
C TRP A 68 -15.07 4.38 2.71
N SER A 69 -13.99 4.92 2.17
CA SER A 69 -13.96 5.54 0.83
C SER A 69 -13.56 4.56 -0.26
N ASP A 70 -12.39 3.95 -0.06
CA ASP A 70 -11.72 3.14 -1.06
C ASP A 70 -10.99 1.93 -0.48
N MET A 71 -10.90 0.88 -1.30
CA MET A 71 -10.10 -0.31 -1.10
C MET A 71 -9.15 -0.46 -2.29
N ARG A 72 -7.85 -0.46 -2.02
CA ARG A 72 -6.82 -0.58 -3.04
C ARG A 72 -6.47 -2.03 -3.29
N LEU A 73 -6.38 -2.39 -4.56
CA LEU A 73 -5.98 -3.73 -5.00
C LEU A 73 -4.47 -3.82 -5.26
N PHE A 74 -3.79 -2.68 -5.29
CA PHE A 74 -2.35 -2.59 -5.47
C PHE A 74 -1.65 -2.09 -4.20
N THR A 75 -0.65 -2.86 -3.74
CA THR A 75 0.12 -2.56 -2.53
C THR A 75 1.55 -2.17 -2.83
N PRO A 76 1.91 -0.88 -2.73
CA PRO A 76 3.29 -0.44 -2.90
C PRO A 76 4.09 -0.64 -1.61
N GLU A 77 4.89 -1.70 -1.49
CA GLU A 77 5.59 -2.00 -0.23
C GLU A 77 6.59 -0.90 0.15
N ARG A 78 7.18 -0.22 -0.85
CA ARG A 78 8.07 0.94 -0.63
C ARG A 78 7.39 2.07 0.15
N SER A 79 6.08 2.27 -0.03
CA SER A 79 5.33 3.33 0.65
C SER A 79 4.93 2.93 2.08
N MET A 80 5.24 1.71 2.52
CA MET A 80 4.89 1.14 3.83
C MET A 80 6.11 0.98 4.75
N GLY A 81 7.08 1.88 4.64
CA GLY A 81 8.31 1.88 5.44
C GLY A 81 8.11 2.16 6.94
N TRP A 82 9.24 2.26 7.64
CA TRP A 82 9.27 2.59 9.06
C TRP A 82 8.80 4.03 9.31
N SER A 83 8.00 4.24 10.36
CA SER A 83 7.64 5.60 10.74
C SER A 83 8.86 6.36 11.27
N PRO A 84 8.95 7.69 11.10
CA PRO A 84 10.08 8.48 11.61
C PRO A 84 10.29 8.33 13.12
N THR A 85 9.21 8.14 13.89
CA THR A 85 9.30 7.91 15.33
C THR A 85 9.87 6.52 15.64
N THR A 86 9.46 5.49 14.90
CA THR A 86 10.03 4.13 15.02
C THR A 86 11.52 4.13 14.72
N VAL A 87 11.96 4.80 13.63
CA VAL A 87 13.38 4.91 13.27
C VAL A 87 14.16 5.58 14.39
N LYS A 88 13.71 6.75 14.87
CA LYS A 88 14.37 7.48 15.96
C LYS A 88 14.47 6.63 17.24
N LEU A 89 13.38 5.96 17.61
CA LEU A 89 13.32 5.14 18.81
C LEU A 89 14.23 3.91 18.69
N ALA A 90 14.20 3.20 17.57
CA ALA A 90 15.04 2.03 17.32
C ALA A 90 16.54 2.38 17.34
N THR A 91 16.91 3.51 16.72
CA THR A 91 18.30 4.01 16.75
C THR A 91 18.72 4.39 18.18
N PHE A 92 17.87 5.11 18.92
CA PHE A 92 18.19 5.48 20.31
C PHE A 92 18.30 4.26 21.24
N LEU A 93 17.34 3.33 21.16
CA LEU A 93 17.28 2.11 21.96
C LEU A 93 18.34 1.07 21.57
N SER A 94 19.00 1.21 20.42
CA SER A 94 20.14 0.36 20.06
C SER A 94 21.47 0.94 20.55
N ILE A 95 21.67 2.26 20.43
CA ILE A 95 22.93 2.91 20.80
C ILE A 95 23.08 3.07 22.31
N ALA A 96 22.08 3.63 23.01
CA ALA A 96 22.22 3.98 24.41
C ALA A 96 22.47 2.75 25.32
N PRO A 97 21.71 1.64 25.19
CA PRO A 97 21.97 0.43 25.95
C PRO A 97 23.29 -0.25 25.56
N ALA A 98 23.70 -0.20 24.29
CA ALA A 98 24.97 -0.79 23.85
C ALA A 98 26.18 -0.07 24.46
N ILE A 99 26.15 1.27 24.52
CA ILE A 99 27.18 2.07 25.21
C ILE A 99 27.16 1.77 26.72
N LEU A 100 25.97 1.72 27.33
CA LEU A 100 25.84 1.42 28.75
C LEU A 100 26.39 0.03 29.09
N ALA A 101 26.10 -0.97 28.27
CA ALA A 101 26.63 -2.32 28.38
C ALA A 101 28.17 -2.35 28.24
N ALA A 102 28.72 -1.63 27.26
CA ALA A 102 30.17 -1.50 27.04
C ALA A 102 30.90 -0.88 28.24
N VAL A 103 30.22 -0.05 29.03
CA VAL A 103 30.77 0.64 30.21
C VAL A 103 30.56 -0.17 31.50
N LEU A 104 29.38 -0.74 31.71
CA LEU A 104 28.99 -1.40 32.97
C LEU A 104 29.43 -2.86 33.04
N ILE A 105 29.24 -3.66 31.99
CA ILE A 105 29.52 -5.11 32.00
C ILE A 105 30.99 -5.40 32.34
N PRO A 106 32.00 -4.67 31.79
CA PRO A 106 33.39 -4.85 32.19
C PRO A 106 33.70 -4.55 33.66
N ARG A 107 32.80 -3.89 34.40
CA ARG A 107 32.96 -3.58 35.83
C ARG A 107 32.31 -4.63 36.75
N ILE A 108 31.43 -5.47 36.22
CA ILE A 108 30.69 -6.48 37.01
C ILE A 108 31.52 -7.77 37.09
N ARG A 109 32.09 -8.06 38.27
CA ARG A 109 33.03 -9.19 38.47
C ARG A 109 32.47 -10.56 38.04
N ILE A 110 31.18 -10.80 38.24
CA ILE A 110 30.53 -12.07 37.87
C ILE A 110 30.50 -12.23 36.34
N LEU A 111 30.08 -11.19 35.61
CA LEU A 111 29.97 -11.23 34.15
C LEU A 111 31.32 -11.34 33.45
N ARG A 112 32.39 -10.77 34.03
CA ARG A 112 33.76 -10.90 33.48
C ARG A 112 34.29 -12.34 33.46
N LYS A 113 33.71 -13.24 34.27
CA LYS A 113 34.08 -14.67 34.24
C LYS A 113 33.46 -15.41 33.05
N ALA A 114 32.34 -14.90 32.54
CA ALA A 114 31.58 -15.52 31.45
C ALA A 114 31.79 -14.84 30.10
N ILE A 115 32.13 -13.55 30.07
CA ILE A 115 32.19 -12.74 28.84
C ILE A 115 33.49 -11.94 28.78
N ASP A 116 34.17 -11.97 27.63
CA ASP A 116 35.38 -11.18 27.39
C ASP A 116 35.08 -9.66 27.43
N PRO A 117 35.70 -8.90 28.37
CA PRO A 117 35.44 -7.47 28.51
C PRO A 117 35.87 -6.63 27.30
N ARG A 118 36.83 -7.10 26.50
CA ARG A 118 37.29 -6.37 25.29
C ARG A 118 36.26 -6.46 24.18
N THR A 119 35.71 -7.66 23.98
CA THR A 119 34.60 -7.91 23.05
C THR A 119 33.39 -7.03 23.41
N VAL A 120 32.97 -7.01 24.68
CA VAL A 120 31.82 -6.18 25.10
C VAL A 120 32.09 -4.68 24.92
N ARG A 121 33.31 -4.21 25.18
CA ARG A 121 33.65 -2.79 25.07
C ARG A 121 33.65 -2.27 23.64
N TRP A 122 34.12 -3.07 22.69
CA TRP A 122 34.37 -2.60 21.32
C TRP A 122 33.38 -3.17 20.30
N VAL A 123 32.98 -4.43 20.44
CA VAL A 123 32.13 -5.11 19.45
C VAL A 123 30.66 -4.73 19.64
N VAL A 124 30.15 -4.76 20.87
CA VAL A 124 28.73 -4.47 21.15
C VAL A 124 28.26 -3.08 20.67
N PRO A 125 28.98 -1.97 20.94
CA PRO A 125 28.53 -0.64 20.49
C PRO A 125 28.62 -0.44 18.97
N ILE A 126 29.27 -1.36 18.24
CA ILE A 126 29.35 -1.31 16.77
C ILE A 126 28.29 -2.25 16.17
N VAL A 127 28.28 -3.50 16.59
CA VAL A 127 27.44 -4.55 16.00
C VAL A 127 25.96 -4.30 16.27
N VAL A 128 25.58 -3.87 17.48
CA VAL A 128 24.16 -3.67 17.80
C VAL A 128 23.54 -2.53 16.96
N PRO A 129 24.13 -1.32 16.89
CA PRO A 129 23.61 -0.28 16.02
C PRO A 129 23.64 -0.65 14.53
N LEU A 130 24.71 -1.30 14.05
CA LEU A 130 24.79 -1.75 12.65
C LEU A 130 23.70 -2.76 12.31
N THR A 131 23.41 -3.70 13.20
CA THR A 131 22.34 -4.70 12.99
C THR A 131 20.98 -4.02 12.89
N VAL A 132 20.70 -3.07 13.80
CA VAL A 132 19.45 -2.28 13.75
C VAL A 132 19.39 -1.43 12.49
N TRP A 133 20.50 -0.82 12.07
CA TRP A 133 20.57 -0.10 10.80
C TRP A 133 20.21 -1.00 9.61
N PHE A 134 20.79 -2.21 9.51
CA PHE A 134 20.45 -3.15 8.45
C PHE A 134 18.98 -3.59 8.48
N ILE A 135 18.39 -3.78 9.67
CA ILE A 135 16.96 -4.07 9.83
C ILE A 135 16.10 -2.91 9.30
N LEU A 136 16.50 -1.67 9.58
CA LEU A 136 15.78 -0.50 9.11
C LEU A 136 15.86 -0.37 7.58
N GLU A 137 17.05 -0.56 7.01
CA GLU A 137 17.29 -0.50 5.55
C GLU A 137 16.64 -1.65 4.77
N ALA A 138 16.61 -2.86 5.33
CA ALA A 138 15.90 -3.99 4.72
C ALA A 138 14.40 -3.72 4.54
N GLY A 139 13.86 -2.78 5.32
CA GLY A 139 12.47 -2.33 5.23
C GLY A 139 11.52 -3.19 6.05
N LYS A 140 10.48 -2.54 6.58
CA LYS A 140 9.47 -3.18 7.44
C LYS A 140 8.84 -4.39 6.76
N TYR A 141 8.52 -4.26 5.48
CA TYR A 141 7.75 -5.26 4.76
C TYR A 141 8.54 -6.56 4.48
N SER A 142 9.85 -6.45 4.23
CA SER A 142 10.72 -7.60 3.99
C SER A 142 10.91 -8.45 5.25
N ILE A 143 10.92 -7.82 6.43
CA ILE A 143 11.15 -8.50 7.71
C ILE A 143 9.84 -8.92 8.36
N PHE A 144 8.81 -8.08 8.23
CA PHE A 144 7.49 -8.27 8.84
C PHE A 144 6.41 -8.13 7.76
N PRO A 145 6.28 -9.12 6.87
CA PRO A 145 5.25 -9.08 5.85
C PRO A 145 3.86 -9.07 6.52
N PRO A 146 2.94 -8.21 6.06
CA PRO A 146 1.58 -8.19 6.58
C PRO A 146 0.86 -9.52 6.28
N SER A 147 -0.01 -9.94 7.20
CA SER A 147 -0.86 -11.10 6.98
C SER A 147 -1.80 -10.87 5.78
N PRO A 148 -2.20 -11.93 5.06
CA PRO A 148 -3.23 -11.79 4.02
C PRO A 148 -4.53 -11.20 4.57
N GLY A 149 -5.26 -10.43 3.75
CA GLY A 149 -6.54 -9.81 4.08
C GLY A 149 -6.55 -8.30 3.90
N LEU A 150 -7.46 -7.64 4.63
CA LEU A 150 -7.63 -6.19 4.62
C LEU A 150 -6.77 -5.51 5.67
N HIS A 151 -6.11 -4.42 5.26
CA HIS A 151 -5.38 -3.55 6.18
C HIS A 151 -5.83 -2.12 6.04
N GLN A 152 -5.99 -1.43 7.16
CA GLN A 152 -6.33 -0.01 7.14
C GLN A 152 -5.15 0.80 6.62
N GLN A 153 -5.37 1.52 5.53
CA GLN A 153 -4.37 2.34 4.86
C GLN A 153 -4.38 3.77 5.40
N ARG A 154 -3.51 4.04 6.36
CA ARG A 154 -3.31 5.41 6.88
C ARG A 154 -2.44 6.27 5.96
N TRP A 155 -1.54 5.65 5.21
CA TRP A 155 -0.56 6.32 4.34
C TRP A 155 -0.46 5.63 2.98
N GLY A 156 -0.11 6.39 1.94
CA GLY A 156 0.11 5.86 0.59
C GLY A 156 -0.61 6.66 -0.49
N CYS A 157 -0.10 6.53 -1.71
CA CYS A 157 -0.33 7.43 -2.86
C CYS A 157 -0.67 6.69 -4.17
N CYS A 158 -0.81 5.37 -4.14
CA CYS A 158 -0.91 4.58 -5.37
C CYS A 158 -2.36 4.29 -5.75
N THR A 159 -2.81 4.76 -6.91
CA THR A 159 -4.20 4.71 -7.41
C THR A 159 -4.39 3.78 -8.61
N GLN A 160 -3.40 2.94 -8.89
CA GLN A 160 -3.35 2.06 -10.06
C GLN A 160 -4.54 1.11 -10.16
N ALA A 161 -5.00 0.59 -9.02
CA ALA A 161 -6.17 -0.28 -8.96
C ALA A 161 -6.88 -0.09 -7.62
N ILE A 162 -8.12 0.37 -7.70
CA ILE A 162 -8.87 0.85 -6.54
C ILE A 162 -10.36 0.66 -6.75
N VAL A 163 -11.03 0.25 -5.69
CA VAL A 163 -12.48 0.05 -5.64
C VAL A 163 -13.05 1.03 -4.64
N PHE A 164 -14.06 1.79 -5.07
CA PHE A 164 -14.75 2.77 -4.22
C PHE A 164 -16.12 2.25 -3.79
N SER A 165 -16.53 2.64 -2.58
CA SER A 165 -17.92 2.46 -2.14
C SER A 165 -18.81 3.52 -2.78
N ARG A 166 -19.86 3.10 -3.51
CA ARG A 166 -20.82 4.05 -4.09
C ARG A 166 -21.50 4.91 -3.03
N LYS A 167 -21.73 4.34 -1.84
CA LYS A 167 -22.43 4.99 -0.73
C LYS A 167 -21.71 6.26 -0.26
N THR A 168 -20.39 6.22 -0.16
CA THR A 168 -19.56 7.33 0.33
C THR A 168 -19.02 8.19 -0.82
N LEU A 169 -18.95 7.64 -2.03
CA LEU A 169 -18.57 8.37 -3.24
C LEU A 169 -19.43 9.61 -3.51
N SER A 170 -20.73 9.59 -3.23
CA SER A 170 -21.60 10.76 -3.38
C SER A 170 -21.15 11.94 -2.51
N GLU A 171 -20.54 11.66 -1.36
CA GLU A 171 -19.98 12.69 -0.47
C GLU A 171 -18.57 13.12 -0.92
N MET A 172 -17.80 12.19 -1.48
CA MET A 172 -16.43 12.45 -1.94
C MET A 172 -16.34 13.25 -3.23
N VAL A 173 -17.23 13.02 -4.20
CA VAL A 173 -17.15 13.63 -5.54
C VAL A 173 -17.08 15.17 -5.49
N PRO A 174 -17.91 15.88 -4.71
CA PRO A 174 -17.80 17.34 -4.58
C PRO A 174 -16.43 17.82 -4.10
N CYS A 175 -15.80 17.10 -3.16
CA CYS A 175 -14.46 17.42 -2.68
C CYS A 175 -13.41 17.13 -3.76
N LEU A 176 -13.52 15.99 -4.43
CA LEU A 176 -12.59 15.58 -5.48
C LEU A 176 -12.58 16.58 -6.63
N ASP A 177 -13.75 17.04 -7.10
CA ASP A 177 -13.88 17.97 -8.21
C ASP A 177 -13.06 19.26 -8.03
N LEU A 178 -12.99 19.75 -6.81
CA LEU A 178 -12.22 20.95 -6.47
C LEU A 178 -10.75 20.60 -6.24
N THR A 179 -10.49 19.54 -5.48
CA THR A 179 -9.14 19.23 -5.00
C THR A 179 -8.21 18.75 -6.12
N VAL A 180 -8.74 18.05 -7.13
CA VAL A 180 -7.94 17.55 -8.27
C VAL A 180 -7.42 18.65 -9.19
N LEU A 181 -7.92 19.89 -9.05
CA LEU A 181 -7.43 21.03 -9.83
C LEU A 181 -6.06 21.52 -9.35
N ASP A 182 -5.81 21.40 -8.04
CA ASP A 182 -4.60 21.93 -7.39
C ASP A 182 -3.68 20.83 -6.86
N ARG A 183 -4.15 19.59 -6.82
CA ARG A 183 -3.43 18.45 -6.21
C ARG A 183 -3.45 17.24 -7.14
N PRO A 184 -2.35 16.46 -7.18
CA PRO A 184 -2.36 15.12 -7.74
C PRO A 184 -3.53 14.30 -7.19
N TYR A 185 -4.20 13.56 -8.07
CA TYR A 185 -5.47 12.90 -7.79
C TYR A 185 -5.38 11.83 -6.69
N ASP A 186 -4.23 11.17 -6.57
CA ASP A 186 -3.90 10.26 -5.49
C ASP A 186 -3.88 10.94 -4.11
N LEU A 187 -3.34 12.15 -4.05
CA LEU A 187 -3.35 12.99 -2.85
C LEU A 187 -4.73 13.59 -2.61
N ALA A 188 -5.45 13.96 -3.67
CA ALA A 188 -6.82 14.47 -3.57
C ALA A 188 -7.76 13.43 -2.95
N ILE A 189 -7.69 12.17 -3.38
CA ILE A 189 -8.48 11.06 -2.80
C ILE A 189 -8.16 10.90 -1.31
N ARG A 190 -6.87 10.92 -0.94
CA ARG A 190 -6.46 10.88 0.47
C ARG A 190 -7.05 12.05 1.25
N ASP A 191 -6.85 13.26 0.77
CA ASP A 191 -7.18 14.49 1.49
C ASP A 191 -8.71 14.60 1.66
N CYS A 192 -9.50 14.22 0.64
CA CYS A 192 -10.95 14.14 0.71
C CYS A 192 -11.47 13.01 1.62
N ALA A 193 -10.87 11.82 1.57
CA ALA A 193 -11.24 10.75 2.49
C ALA A 193 -10.95 11.16 3.96
N PHE A 194 -9.81 11.82 4.19
CA PHE A 194 -9.44 12.32 5.51
C PHE A 194 -10.41 13.40 6.02
N SER A 195 -10.79 14.37 5.17
CA SER A 195 -11.71 15.44 5.58
C SER A 195 -13.12 14.94 5.90
N LEU A 196 -13.54 13.84 5.25
CA LEU A 196 -14.84 13.18 5.49
C LEU A 196 -14.76 12.07 6.56
N ASN A 197 -13.62 11.90 7.22
CA ASN A 197 -13.39 10.83 8.20
C ASN A 197 -13.74 9.43 7.65
N LEU A 198 -13.35 9.19 6.39
CA LEU A 198 -13.52 7.92 5.70
C LEU A 198 -12.27 7.06 5.84
N HIS A 199 -12.46 5.79 6.21
CA HIS A 199 -11.39 4.81 6.24
C HIS A 199 -10.98 4.41 4.82
N ARG A 200 -9.68 4.17 4.64
CA ARG A 200 -9.11 3.63 3.41
C ARG A 200 -8.52 2.27 3.70
N TRP A 201 -8.64 1.35 2.75
CA TRP A 201 -8.24 -0.03 2.92
C TRP A 201 -7.32 -0.47 1.80
N ILE A 202 -6.53 -1.50 2.08
CA ILE A 202 -5.62 -2.10 1.11
C ILE A 202 -5.67 -3.62 1.21
N ALA A 203 -5.73 -4.28 0.07
CA ALA A 203 -5.76 -5.72 -0.05
C ALA A 203 -4.34 -6.32 0.02
N GLN A 204 -4.20 -7.40 0.79
CA GLN A 204 -2.97 -8.14 0.94
C GLN A 204 -3.16 -9.65 0.64
N PRO A 205 -2.29 -10.29 -0.17
CA PRO A 205 -1.30 -9.68 -1.07
C PRO A 205 -1.95 -8.81 -2.13
N SER A 206 -1.11 -8.05 -2.84
CA SER A 206 -1.55 -7.23 -3.96
C SER A 206 -2.28 -8.10 -5.00
N LEU A 207 -3.49 -7.71 -5.40
CA LEU A 207 -4.29 -8.44 -6.39
C LEU A 207 -3.99 -7.99 -7.82
N VAL A 208 -3.31 -6.85 -7.94
CA VAL A 208 -2.92 -6.23 -9.20
C VAL A 208 -1.44 -5.84 -9.10
N GLN A 209 -0.73 -5.81 -10.22
CA GLN A 209 0.63 -5.30 -10.34
C GLN A 209 0.67 -4.22 -11.41
N HIS A 210 1.45 -3.17 -11.16
CA HIS A 210 1.63 -2.06 -12.09
C HIS A 210 2.88 -2.29 -12.95
N LEU A 211 2.75 -2.13 -14.26
CA LEU A 211 3.82 -2.33 -15.24
C LEU A 211 4.52 -1.01 -15.62
N GLY A 212 3.96 0.14 -15.22
CA GLY A 212 4.44 1.45 -15.63
C GLY A 212 5.84 1.81 -15.11
N PHE A 213 6.86 1.58 -15.93
CA PHE A 213 8.24 2.03 -15.67
C PHE A 213 8.45 3.51 -16.00
N LYS A 214 7.56 4.13 -16.80
CA LYS A 214 7.68 5.51 -17.27
C LYS A 214 6.36 6.26 -17.14
N SER A 215 6.34 7.28 -16.30
CA SER A 215 5.14 8.11 -16.10
C SER A 215 4.96 9.09 -17.26
N LEU A 216 3.75 9.16 -17.81
CA LEU A 216 3.36 10.20 -18.78
C LEU A 216 3.30 11.60 -18.16
N ILE A 217 3.00 11.66 -16.85
CA ILE A 217 2.91 12.89 -16.06
C ILE A 217 4.32 13.39 -15.74
N ASN A 218 5.19 12.51 -15.20
CA ASN A 218 6.58 12.83 -14.90
C ASN A 218 7.56 11.95 -15.69
N PRO A 219 7.96 12.37 -16.91
CA PRO A 219 8.85 11.57 -17.76
C PRO A 219 10.29 11.47 -17.23
N ASN A 220 10.68 12.35 -16.29
CA ASN A 220 11.99 12.33 -15.63
C ASN A 220 12.02 11.46 -14.38
N ARG A 221 10.89 10.80 -14.04
CA ARG A 221 10.82 9.86 -12.92
C ARG A 221 11.82 8.74 -13.16
N SER A 222 12.71 8.52 -12.19
CA SER A 222 13.75 7.50 -12.32
C SER A 222 13.13 6.10 -12.20
N SER A 223 13.75 5.07 -12.79
CA SER A 223 13.32 3.68 -12.61
C SER A 223 13.38 3.24 -11.14
N ALA A 224 14.22 3.88 -10.31
CA ALA A 224 14.26 3.67 -8.86
C ALA A 224 13.02 4.22 -8.13
N ASP A 225 12.20 5.03 -8.80
CA ASP A 225 10.92 5.54 -8.30
C ASP A 225 9.73 4.74 -8.84
N ALA A 226 9.98 3.68 -9.63
CA ALA A 226 8.93 2.80 -10.10
C ALA A 226 8.30 2.08 -8.91
N VAL A 227 6.97 1.99 -8.93
CA VAL A 227 6.22 1.33 -7.87
C VAL A 227 6.05 -0.13 -8.27
N TRP A 228 6.46 -1.04 -7.38
CA TRP A 228 6.45 -2.48 -7.61
C TRP A 228 5.82 -3.19 -6.41
N SER A 229 5.05 -4.25 -6.65
CA SER A 229 4.54 -5.12 -5.59
C SER A 229 5.30 -6.45 -5.54
N VAL A 230 6.16 -6.63 -4.54
CA VAL A 230 6.84 -7.92 -4.33
C VAL A 230 5.84 -8.99 -3.89
N SER A 231 4.83 -8.62 -3.10
CA SER A 231 3.80 -9.56 -2.66
C SER A 231 2.96 -10.15 -3.79
N PHE A 232 2.91 -9.46 -4.94
CA PHE A 232 2.27 -9.99 -6.14
C PHE A 232 3.08 -11.15 -6.75
N GLU A 233 4.39 -10.98 -6.85
CA GLU A 233 5.31 -11.95 -7.45
C GLU A 233 5.49 -13.22 -6.60
N ASP A 234 5.34 -13.10 -5.28
CA ASP A 234 5.42 -14.23 -4.35
C ASP A 234 4.20 -15.18 -4.42
N MET A 235 3.16 -14.82 -5.18
CA MET A 235 1.96 -15.64 -5.29
C MET A 235 2.21 -16.89 -6.16
N ASP A 236 1.95 -18.06 -5.59
CA ASP A 236 1.88 -19.31 -6.36
C ASP A 236 0.57 -19.37 -7.17
N GLY A 237 0.70 -19.35 -8.50
CA GLY A 237 -0.43 -19.42 -9.42
C GLY A 237 -1.33 -20.66 -9.22
N HIS A 238 -0.77 -21.79 -8.80
CA HIS A 238 -1.57 -22.99 -8.51
C HIS A 238 -2.41 -22.83 -7.24
N ALA A 239 -1.82 -22.30 -6.17
CA ALA A 239 -2.52 -22.02 -4.92
C ALA A 239 -3.64 -20.99 -5.14
N VAL A 240 -3.37 -19.92 -5.89
CA VAL A 240 -4.35 -18.88 -6.22
C VAL A 240 -5.52 -19.46 -7.04
N LEU A 241 -5.25 -20.33 -8.01
CA LEU A 241 -6.30 -20.98 -8.81
C LEU A 241 -7.19 -21.89 -7.95
N GLN A 242 -6.61 -22.65 -7.02
CA GLN A 242 -7.39 -23.48 -6.10
C GLN A 242 -8.26 -22.63 -5.17
N GLN A 243 -7.72 -21.52 -4.66
CA GLN A 243 -8.47 -20.56 -3.86
C GLN A 243 -9.63 -19.97 -4.67
N GLN A 244 -9.38 -19.55 -5.91
CA GLN A 244 -10.42 -19.05 -6.81
C GLN A 244 -11.56 -20.05 -6.98
N LYS A 245 -11.25 -21.33 -7.25
CA LYS A 245 -12.29 -22.37 -7.40
C LYS A 245 -13.16 -22.49 -6.15
N ARG A 246 -12.55 -22.44 -4.96
CA ARG A 246 -13.27 -22.47 -3.68
C ARG A 246 -14.16 -21.24 -3.50
N LEU A 247 -13.63 -20.04 -3.75
CA LEU A 247 -14.39 -18.79 -3.61
C LEU A 247 -15.55 -18.72 -4.60
N VAL A 248 -15.34 -19.11 -5.85
CA VAL A 248 -16.41 -19.16 -6.86
C VAL A 248 -17.50 -20.14 -6.45
N GLN A 249 -17.15 -21.32 -5.93
CA GLN A 249 -18.12 -22.26 -5.38
C GLN A 249 -18.90 -21.70 -4.19
N GLN A 250 -18.25 -20.93 -3.31
CA GLN A 250 -18.91 -20.32 -2.16
C GLN A 250 -19.85 -19.18 -2.56
N ILE A 251 -19.43 -18.34 -3.50
CA ILE A 251 -20.20 -17.15 -3.92
C ILE A 251 -21.33 -17.52 -4.88
N TYR A 252 -21.07 -18.40 -5.85
CA TYR A 252 -21.99 -18.70 -6.95
C TYR A 252 -22.56 -20.12 -6.94
N GLY A 253 -22.13 -20.99 -6.01
CA GLY A 253 -22.49 -22.41 -6.00
C GLY A 253 -21.74 -23.23 -7.07
N SER A 254 -22.08 -24.51 -7.19
CA SER A 254 -21.45 -25.46 -8.13
C SER A 254 -21.67 -25.11 -9.62
N SER A 255 -22.60 -24.20 -9.92
CA SER A 255 -22.93 -23.76 -11.29
C SER A 255 -21.98 -22.68 -11.84
N GLY A 256 -21.13 -22.08 -10.98
CA GLY A 256 -20.22 -20.99 -11.37
C GLY A 256 -18.85 -21.42 -11.90
N ILE A 257 -18.55 -22.72 -11.90
CA ILE A 257 -17.27 -23.24 -12.43
C ILE A 257 -17.44 -23.48 -13.93
N LEU A 258 -17.12 -22.47 -14.74
CA LEU A 258 -16.89 -22.71 -16.17
C LEU A 258 -15.62 -23.56 -16.30
N SER A 259 -15.81 -24.73 -16.90
CA SER A 259 -14.82 -25.77 -17.18
C SER A 259 -13.63 -25.28 -17.98
#